data_AF-A0A0S3R3G9-F1
#
_entry.id   AF-A0A0S3R3G9-F1
#
_cell.length_a   1.000
_cell.length_b   1.000
_cell.length_c   1.000
_cell.angle_alpha   90.00
_cell.angle_beta   90.00
_cell.angle_gamma   90.00
#
_symmetry.space_group_name_H-M   'P 1'
#
loop_
_entity.id
_entity.type
_entity.pdbx_description
1 polymer ?
#
loop_
_entity_poly.entity_id
_entity_poly.type
_entity_poly.pdbx_seq_one_letter_code
_entity_poly.pdbx_strand_id
1 'polypeptide(L)'
;MYMVDEEEFDRILEERYADPSRFIKFADEFDDKGNNSNSIHDAVMELMPNIWKVKCTVGRERLSALCLMQKFADLFSLGTVLKIKSAFAVDHMKGFVYIEAERQCDINEACQGIPGIYVTRVALVPNSEVYHLFSVRNRTPEISEGMWARIKGGNYKGDLAQVVAVNNTRKKVTVKLIPRIDLQALAAKFGGGYSRQKVAVPAPRLISSSELE
;
A
#
# COMPACT_ATOMS: atom_id res chain seq x y z
N MET A 1 12.76 11.90 -19.90
CA MET A 1 12.91 11.62 -18.46
C MET A 1 14.15 12.37 -18.02
N TYR A 2 13.98 13.64 -17.63
CA TYR A 2 15.07 14.41 -17.04
C TYR A 2 15.06 14.02 -15.56
N MET A 3 15.99 13.15 -15.18
CA MET A 3 16.26 12.90 -13.77
C MET A 3 16.82 14.21 -13.22
N VAL A 4 16.24 14.68 -12.12
CA VAL A 4 16.86 15.72 -11.29
C VAL A 4 18.30 15.29 -11.06
N ASP A 5 19.25 16.20 -11.29
CA ASP A 5 20.67 15.94 -11.07
C ASP A 5 20.88 15.47 -9.63
N GLU A 6 21.60 14.38 -9.45
CA GLU A 6 21.74 13.70 -8.15
C GLU A 6 22.29 14.67 -7.09
N GLU A 7 23.24 15.52 -7.49
CA GLU A 7 23.81 16.56 -6.64
C GLU A 7 22.80 17.65 -6.26
N GLU A 8 21.86 17.99 -7.14
CA GLU A 8 20.83 18.99 -6.83
C GLU A 8 19.80 18.44 -5.86
N PHE A 9 19.43 17.16 -6.02
CA PHE A 9 18.56 16.47 -5.08
C PHE A 9 19.21 16.35 -3.70
N ASP A 10 20.49 16.01 -3.64
CA ASP A 10 21.26 15.92 -2.39
C ASP A 10 21.35 17.27 -1.69
N ARG A 11 21.60 18.36 -2.42
CA ARG A 11 21.59 19.72 -1.84
C ARG A 11 20.24 20.09 -1.23
N ILE A 12 19.12 19.77 -1.88
CA ILE A 12 17.77 20.06 -1.36
C ILE A 12 17.48 19.21 -0.12
N LEU A 13 17.92 17.94 -0.14
CA LEU A 13 17.76 17.04 0.99
C LEU A 13 18.60 17.54 2.19
N GLU A 14 19.85 17.91 1.95
CA GLU A 14 20.71 18.52 2.95
C GLU A 14 20.12 19.83 3.45
N GLU A 15 19.70 20.77 2.61
CA GLU A 15 19.10 22.03 3.09
C GLU A 15 17.83 21.80 3.94
N ARG A 16 17.04 20.78 3.60
CA ARG A 16 15.84 20.41 4.35
C ARG A 16 16.15 19.70 5.68
N TYR A 17 17.20 18.88 5.75
CA TYR A 17 17.52 18.02 6.90
C TYR A 17 18.85 18.36 7.61
N ALA A 18 19.53 19.44 7.20
CA ALA A 18 20.82 19.90 7.74
C ALA A 18 20.73 20.34 9.20
N ASP A 19 19.52 20.59 9.68
CA ASP A 19 19.23 20.88 11.08
C ASP A 19 18.39 19.73 11.69
N PRO A 20 19.04 18.64 12.16
CA PRO A 20 18.36 17.55 12.85
C PRO A 20 17.65 18.03 14.12
N SER A 21 18.17 19.07 14.78
CA SER A 21 17.57 19.70 15.97
C SER A 21 16.20 20.34 15.71
N ARG A 22 15.87 20.54 14.42
CA ARG A 22 14.55 21.02 13.96
C ARG A 22 13.49 19.92 13.87
N PHE A 23 13.89 18.64 13.85
CA PHE A 23 13.00 17.49 13.63
C PHE A 23 13.11 16.40 14.70
N ILE A 24 14.27 16.25 15.35
CA ILE A 24 14.54 15.24 16.37
C ILE A 24 15.36 15.90 17.49
N LYS A 25 14.69 16.21 18.60
CA LYS A 25 15.39 16.42 19.89
C LYS A 25 15.31 15.12 20.67
N PHE A 26 16.47 14.52 20.89
CA PHE A 26 16.57 13.33 21.74
C PHE A 26 16.17 13.71 23.17
N ALA A 27 15.57 12.76 23.90
CA ALA A 27 15.10 12.97 25.26
C ALA A 27 16.20 13.52 26.20
N ASP A 28 17.47 13.24 25.88
CA ASP A 28 18.63 13.65 26.67
C ASP A 28 18.90 15.18 26.66
N GLU A 29 18.28 15.96 25.76
CA GLU A 29 18.38 17.45 25.77
C GLU A 29 17.33 18.13 26.65
N PHE A 30 16.39 17.38 27.25
CA PHE A 30 15.35 17.92 28.13
C PHE A 30 15.75 17.97 29.61
N ASP A 31 16.95 17.50 29.97
CA ASP A 31 17.32 17.26 31.37
C ASP A 31 17.77 18.52 32.15
N ASP A 32 17.91 19.68 31.50
CA ASP A 32 18.39 20.92 32.16
C ASP A 32 17.28 21.96 32.46
N LYS A 33 16.00 21.65 32.22
CA LYS A 33 14.90 22.52 32.64
C LYS A 33 13.74 21.74 33.23
N GLY A 34 13.76 21.62 34.56
CA GLY A 34 12.59 21.54 35.43
C GLY A 34 11.45 20.67 34.92
N ASN A 35 11.47 19.40 35.32
CA ASN A 35 10.45 18.36 35.18
C ASN A 35 9.00 18.88 35.17
N ASN A 36 8.51 19.30 34.00
CA ASN A 36 7.11 19.60 33.74
C ASN A 36 6.69 18.79 32.52
N SER A 37 6.03 17.65 32.76
CA SER A 37 5.57 16.70 31.74
C SER A 37 4.72 17.33 30.64
N ASN A 38 4.10 18.49 30.90
CA ASN A 38 3.36 19.27 29.92
C ASN A 38 4.26 19.93 28.86
N SER A 39 5.51 20.33 29.17
CA SER A 39 6.36 21.03 28.19
C SER A 39 6.91 20.10 27.11
N ILE A 40 7.13 18.82 27.44
CA ILE A 40 7.52 17.79 26.48
C ILE A 40 6.35 17.48 25.53
N HIS A 41 5.13 17.40 26.05
CA HIS A 41 3.93 17.20 25.24
C HIS A 41 3.69 18.36 24.27
N ASP A 42 3.82 19.61 24.76
CA ASP A 42 3.67 20.81 23.95
C ASP A 42 4.76 20.92 22.87
N ALA A 43 6.03 20.62 23.21
CA ALA A 43 7.12 20.61 22.24
C ALA A 43 6.96 19.52 21.16
N VAL A 44 6.44 18.34 21.51
CA VAL A 44 6.15 17.26 20.56
C VAL A 44 4.95 17.61 19.66
N MET A 45 3.97 18.37 20.18
CA MET A 45 2.85 18.89 19.38
C MET A 45 3.30 19.94 18.36
N GLU A 46 4.24 20.82 18.70
CA GLU A 46 4.77 21.84 17.78
C GLU A 46 5.58 21.25 16.61
N LEU A 47 6.16 20.06 16.79
CA LEU A 47 6.93 19.35 15.77
C LEU A 47 6.08 18.44 14.89
N MET A 48 4.78 18.33 15.16
CA MET A 48 3.91 17.45 14.39
C MET A 48 3.72 17.95 12.95
N PRO A 49 3.92 17.09 11.93
CA PRO A 49 3.68 17.47 10.56
C PRO A 49 2.18 17.70 10.31
N ASN A 50 1.86 18.78 9.60
CA ASN A 50 0.51 19.03 9.11
C ASN A 50 0.19 18.07 7.96
N ILE A 51 -0.43 16.94 8.29
CA ILE A 51 -0.87 15.94 7.32
C ILE A 51 -2.34 16.17 6.99
N TRP A 52 -2.64 16.17 5.70
CA TRP A 52 -3.99 16.33 5.18
C TRP A 52 -4.39 15.09 4.40
N LYS A 53 -5.64 14.67 4.55
CA LYS A 53 -6.25 13.62 3.73
C LYS A 53 -7.05 14.26 2.60
N VAL A 54 -6.80 13.82 1.38
CA VAL A 54 -7.51 14.26 0.18
C VAL A 54 -8.23 13.08 -0.44
N LYS A 55 -9.53 13.22 -0.71
CA LYS A 55 -10.29 12.15 -1.37
C LYS A 55 -9.69 11.89 -2.76
N CYS A 56 -9.51 10.62 -3.08
CA CYS A 56 -9.14 10.17 -4.43
C CYS A 56 -10.01 8.98 -4.89
N THR A 57 -9.84 8.57 -6.14
CA THR A 57 -10.46 7.36 -6.70
C THR A 57 -9.97 6.13 -5.94
N VAL A 58 -10.92 5.30 -5.49
CA VAL A 58 -10.62 4.07 -4.74
C VAL A 58 -9.82 3.10 -5.62
N GLY A 59 -8.75 2.53 -5.07
CA GLY A 59 -7.84 1.63 -5.78
C GLY A 59 -6.78 2.34 -6.63
N ARG A 60 -6.74 3.68 -6.62
CA ARG A 60 -5.72 4.50 -7.30
C ARG A 60 -4.90 5.36 -6.33
N GLU A 61 -4.95 5.08 -5.03
CA GLU A 61 -4.30 5.87 -3.98
C GLU A 61 -2.78 5.99 -4.22
N ARG A 62 -2.11 4.85 -4.45
CA ARG A 62 -0.67 4.80 -4.78
C ARG A 62 -0.35 5.52 -6.08
N LEU A 63 -1.21 5.39 -7.09
CA LEU A 63 -1.04 6.10 -8.36
C LEU A 63 -1.16 7.61 -8.16
N SER A 64 -2.13 8.08 -7.36
CA SER A 64 -2.28 9.50 -7.03
C SER A 64 -1.06 10.06 -6.31
N ALA A 65 -0.49 9.32 -5.35
CA ALA A 65 0.75 9.71 -4.68
C ALA A 65 1.93 9.80 -5.68
N LEU A 66 2.08 8.81 -6.56
CA LEU A 66 3.11 8.81 -7.60
C LEU A 66 2.93 9.98 -8.59
N CYS A 67 1.70 10.30 -9.00
CA CYS A 67 1.43 11.45 -9.85
C CYS A 67 1.80 12.77 -9.18
N LEU A 68 1.57 12.92 -7.88
CA LEU A 68 2.00 14.09 -7.11
C LEU A 68 3.52 14.21 -7.06
N MET A 69 4.22 13.10 -6.80
CA MET A 69 5.69 13.04 -6.79
C MET A 69 6.26 13.40 -8.17
N GLN A 70 5.69 12.84 -9.25
CA GLN A 70 6.12 13.13 -10.61
C GLN A 70 5.89 14.61 -10.97
N LYS A 71 4.71 15.15 -10.65
CA LYS A 71 4.39 16.56 -10.88
C LYS A 71 5.36 17.48 -10.11
N PHE A 72 5.74 17.12 -8.88
CA PHE A 72 6.73 17.85 -8.11
C PHE A 72 8.07 17.90 -8.85
N ALA A 73 8.59 16.75 -9.30
CA ALA A 73 9.85 16.68 -10.03
C ALA A 73 9.81 17.47 -11.35
N ASP A 74 8.72 17.32 -12.12
CA ASP A 74 8.53 18.00 -13.40
C ASP A 74 8.50 19.52 -13.21
N LEU A 75 7.72 20.03 -12.25
CA LEU A 75 7.64 21.47 -11.98
C LEU A 75 8.95 22.02 -11.40
N PHE A 76 9.62 21.25 -10.54
CA PHE A 76 10.92 21.62 -10.00
C PHE A 76 11.94 21.85 -11.12
N SER A 77 12.00 20.95 -12.11
CA SER A 77 12.88 21.11 -13.28
C SER A 77 12.56 22.33 -14.15
N LEU A 78 11.34 22.87 -14.05
CA LEU A 78 10.90 24.09 -14.72
C LEU A 78 11.07 25.35 -13.85
N GLY A 79 11.71 25.24 -12.67
CA GLY A 79 11.91 26.34 -11.73
C GLY A 79 10.65 26.71 -10.92
N THR A 80 9.61 25.89 -10.96
CA THR A 80 8.37 26.10 -10.18
C THR A 80 8.34 25.14 -9.00
N VAL A 81 8.39 25.67 -7.77
CA VAL A 81 8.43 24.83 -6.57
C VAL A 81 7.02 24.66 -5.98
N LEU A 82 6.52 23.42 -5.97
CA LEU A 82 5.32 23.08 -5.20
C LEU A 82 5.62 23.12 -3.70
N LYS A 83 4.71 23.71 -2.91
CA LYS A 83 4.88 23.91 -1.46
C LYS A 83 4.42 22.72 -0.59
N ILE A 84 4.28 21.55 -1.18
CA ILE A 84 4.03 20.30 -0.45
C ILE A 84 5.36 19.68 0.00
N LYS A 85 5.39 19.04 1.17
CA LYS A 85 6.59 18.42 1.73
C LYS A 85 6.71 16.96 1.31
N SER A 86 5.63 16.20 1.46
CA SER A 86 5.54 14.78 1.11
C SER A 86 4.12 14.40 0.68
N ALA A 87 3.99 13.29 -0.06
CA ALA A 87 2.72 12.70 -0.43
C ALA A 87 2.81 11.16 -0.38
N PHE A 88 1.82 10.50 0.21
CA PHE A 88 1.84 9.05 0.41
C PHE A 88 0.44 8.44 0.43
N ALA A 89 0.39 7.12 0.24
CA ALA A 89 -0.83 6.32 0.33
C ALA A 89 -0.68 5.28 1.44
N VAL A 90 -1.74 5.09 2.23
CA VAL A 90 -1.76 4.13 3.34
C VAL A 90 -2.54 2.90 2.91
N ASP A 91 -1.89 1.73 2.87
CA ASP A 91 -2.44 0.50 2.26
C ASP A 91 -3.80 0.04 2.78
N HIS A 92 -4.06 0.25 4.06
CA HIS A 92 -5.31 -0.16 4.69
C HIS A 92 -6.42 0.89 4.58
N MET A 93 -6.09 2.11 4.15
CA MET A 93 -7.01 3.22 3.95
C MET A 93 -7.35 3.32 2.47
N LYS A 94 -8.65 3.35 2.16
CA LYS A 94 -9.12 3.37 0.78
C LYS A 94 -9.70 4.71 0.40
N GLY A 95 -9.40 5.16 -0.81
CA GLY A 95 -9.96 6.34 -1.44
C GLY A 95 -9.42 7.65 -0.88
N PHE A 96 -8.24 7.64 -0.24
CA PHE A 96 -7.56 8.84 0.22
C PHE A 96 -6.06 8.77 -0.12
N VAL A 97 -5.51 9.93 -0.47
CA VAL A 97 -4.07 10.20 -0.48
C VAL A 97 -3.77 11.17 0.66
N TYR A 98 -2.61 11.02 1.27
CA TYR A 98 -2.16 11.85 2.38
C TYR A 98 -1.03 12.77 1.91
N ILE A 99 -1.12 14.04 2.25
CA ILE A 99 -0.21 15.08 1.78
C ILE A 99 0.22 15.90 2.99
N GLU A 100 1.53 16.04 3.17
CA GLU A 100 2.11 16.92 4.16
C GLU A 100 2.30 18.31 3.56
N ALA A 101 1.66 19.31 4.17
CA ALA A 101 1.76 20.70 3.73
C ALA A 101 1.34 21.64 4.86
N GLU A 102 1.93 22.84 4.89
CA GLU A 102 1.60 23.83 5.92
C GLU A 102 0.19 24.38 5.77
N ARG A 103 -0.27 24.61 4.53
CA ARG A 103 -1.57 25.22 4.25
C ARG A 103 -2.36 24.42 3.24
N GLN A 104 -3.68 24.49 3.35
CA GLN A 104 -4.60 23.85 2.42
C GLN A 104 -4.46 24.37 0.98
N CYS A 105 -4.12 25.65 0.78
CA CYS A 105 -3.95 26.20 -0.57
C CYS A 105 -2.81 25.54 -1.35
N ASP A 106 -1.72 25.17 -0.65
CA ASP A 106 -0.56 24.50 -1.24
C ASP A 106 -0.95 23.09 -1.74
N ILE A 107 -1.89 22.45 -1.05
CA ILE A 107 -2.48 21.16 -1.47
C ILE A 107 -3.35 21.32 -2.70
N ASN A 108 -4.18 22.36 -2.73
CA ASN A 108 -5.07 22.63 -3.85
C ASN A 108 -4.27 22.85 -5.14
N GLU A 109 -3.19 23.64 -5.06
CA GLU A 109 -2.25 23.86 -6.16
C GLU A 109 -1.56 22.56 -6.60
N ALA A 110 -1.06 21.76 -5.65
CA ALA A 110 -0.42 20.50 -5.96
C ALA A 110 -1.37 19.48 -6.62
N CYS A 111 -2.61 19.40 -6.15
CA CYS A 111 -3.61 18.45 -6.66
C CYS A 111 -4.25 18.91 -7.98
N GLN A 112 -4.13 20.19 -8.35
CA GLN A 112 -4.72 20.73 -9.57
C GLN A 112 -4.22 19.97 -10.82
N GLY A 113 -5.16 19.55 -11.66
CA GLY A 113 -4.85 18.84 -12.91
C GLY A 113 -4.50 17.37 -12.76
N ILE A 114 -4.46 16.81 -11.54
CA ILE A 114 -4.20 15.38 -11.33
C ILE A 114 -5.52 14.60 -11.40
N PRO A 115 -5.68 13.65 -12.37
CA PRO A 115 -6.91 12.90 -12.51
C PRO A 115 -7.21 12.01 -11.29
N GLY A 116 -8.48 12.00 -10.86
CA GLY A 116 -8.94 11.13 -9.77
C GLY A 116 -8.60 11.63 -8.37
N ILE A 117 -8.06 12.84 -8.22
CA ILE A 117 -7.99 13.56 -6.93
C ILE A 117 -9.13 14.57 -6.87
N TYR A 118 -9.85 14.62 -5.75
CA TYR A 118 -10.97 15.55 -5.55
C TYR A 118 -10.52 16.71 -4.65
N VAL A 119 -10.02 17.78 -5.27
CA VAL A 119 -9.46 18.97 -4.58
C VAL A 119 -10.45 19.64 -3.61
N THR A 120 -11.75 19.48 -3.86
CA THR A 120 -12.81 20.01 -2.98
C THR A 120 -13.00 19.21 -1.69
N ARG A 121 -12.36 18.05 -1.55
CA ARG A 121 -12.55 17.11 -0.43
C ARG A 121 -11.23 16.89 0.31
N VAL A 122 -10.78 17.94 0.97
CA VAL A 122 -9.55 17.99 1.76
C VAL A 122 -9.90 18.17 3.23
N ALA A 123 -9.23 17.45 4.12
CA ALA A 123 -9.38 17.60 5.57
C ALA A 123 -8.04 17.41 6.28
N LEU A 124 -7.78 18.19 7.32
CA LEU A 124 -6.62 18.01 8.19
C LEU A 124 -6.78 16.68 8.96
N VAL A 125 -5.70 15.92 9.10
CA VAL A 125 -5.66 14.75 9.97
C VAL A 125 -5.43 15.21 11.40
N PRO A 126 -6.24 14.78 12.37
CA PRO A 126 -6.00 15.11 13.77
C PRO A 126 -4.60 14.64 14.21
N ASN A 127 -3.92 15.46 15.00
CA ASN A 127 -2.56 15.18 15.48
C ASN A 127 -2.45 13.81 16.19
N SER A 128 -3.47 13.41 16.94
CA SER A 128 -3.55 12.09 17.57
C SER A 128 -3.57 10.91 16.57
N GLU A 129 -4.00 11.14 15.33
CA GLU A 129 -4.13 10.10 14.30
C GLU A 129 -2.89 10.01 13.39
N VAL A 130 -2.02 11.02 13.39
CA VAL A 130 -0.84 11.09 12.51
C VAL A 130 0.05 9.84 12.67
N TYR A 131 0.36 9.45 13.91
CA TYR A 131 1.17 8.25 14.18
C TYR A 131 0.54 6.95 13.66
N HIS A 132 -0.79 6.87 13.67
CA HIS A 132 -1.49 5.68 13.20
C HIS A 132 -1.37 5.47 11.68
N LEU A 133 -1.12 6.55 10.91
CA LEU A 133 -0.87 6.45 9.46
C LEU A 133 0.39 5.66 9.14
N PHE A 134 1.41 5.76 10.00
CA PHE A 134 2.72 5.11 9.83
C PHE A 134 2.82 3.77 10.56
N SER A 135 1.77 3.35 11.28
CA SER A 135 1.75 2.06 11.96
C SER A 135 1.74 0.92 10.95
N VAL A 136 2.87 0.22 10.84
CA VAL A 136 2.99 -0.99 10.01
C VAL A 136 2.18 -2.09 10.68
N ARG A 137 0.99 -2.37 10.15
CA ARG A 137 0.29 -3.60 10.47
C ARG A 137 0.95 -4.72 9.68
N ASN A 138 1.84 -5.46 10.32
CA ASN A 138 2.38 -6.71 9.77
C ASN A 138 1.23 -7.64 9.41
N ARG A 139 0.81 -7.59 8.14
CA ARG A 139 -0.22 -8.44 7.53
C ARG A 139 0.40 -9.32 6.47
N THR A 140 1.62 -9.79 6.69
CA THR A 140 1.98 -11.11 6.18
C THR A 140 1.38 -12.10 7.16
N PRO A 141 0.20 -12.70 6.88
CA PRO A 141 -0.17 -13.88 7.63
C PRO A 141 1.01 -14.85 7.47
N GLU A 142 1.66 -15.21 8.57
CA GLU A 142 2.59 -16.34 8.55
C GLU A 142 1.75 -17.55 8.15
N ILE A 143 1.92 -17.98 6.91
CA ILE A 143 1.27 -19.19 6.42
C ILE A 143 2.15 -20.34 6.89
N SER A 144 1.60 -21.22 7.71
CA SER A 144 2.25 -22.46 8.12
C SER A 144 1.55 -23.68 7.56
N GLU A 145 2.25 -24.81 7.58
CA GLU A 145 1.69 -26.12 7.25
C GLU A 145 0.53 -26.45 8.20
N GLY A 146 -0.51 -27.08 7.67
CA GLY A 146 -1.74 -27.39 8.40
C GLY A 146 -2.77 -26.26 8.42
N MET A 147 -2.40 -25.01 8.09
CA MET A 147 -3.36 -23.90 8.01
C MET A 147 -4.39 -24.09 6.90
N TRP A 148 -5.59 -23.57 7.12
CA TRP A 148 -6.65 -23.54 6.12
C TRP A 148 -6.64 -22.20 5.36
N ALA A 149 -6.77 -22.28 4.04
CA ALA A 149 -6.84 -21.12 3.15
C ALA A 149 -8.02 -21.26 2.20
N ARG A 150 -8.43 -20.13 1.58
CA ARG A 150 -9.46 -20.11 0.54
C ARG A 150 -8.86 -19.71 -0.79
N ILE A 151 -9.12 -20.51 -1.82
CA ILE A 151 -8.61 -20.26 -3.17
C ILE A 151 -9.34 -19.06 -3.79
N LYS A 152 -8.58 -18.10 -4.33
CA LYS A 152 -9.14 -16.87 -4.93
C LYS A 152 -9.43 -16.93 -6.43
N GLY A 153 -8.87 -17.91 -7.16
CA GLY A 153 -8.97 -17.98 -8.62
C GLY A 153 -8.84 -19.39 -9.19
N GLY A 154 -9.10 -19.55 -10.48
CA GLY A 154 -9.11 -20.84 -11.17
C GLY A 154 -10.35 -21.70 -10.89
N ASN A 155 -10.31 -22.97 -11.29
CA ASN A 155 -11.43 -23.91 -11.17
C ASN A 155 -11.84 -24.21 -9.72
N TYR A 156 -10.91 -24.02 -8.77
CA TYR A 156 -11.15 -24.23 -7.34
C TYR A 156 -11.49 -22.94 -6.61
N LYS A 157 -11.81 -21.84 -7.32
CA LYS A 157 -12.14 -20.54 -6.70
C LYS A 157 -13.27 -20.71 -5.68
N GLY A 158 -13.01 -20.29 -4.45
CA GLY A 158 -13.95 -20.37 -3.34
C GLY A 158 -13.76 -21.61 -2.46
N ASP A 159 -13.00 -22.62 -2.89
CA ASP A 159 -12.80 -23.83 -2.10
C ASP A 159 -11.88 -23.59 -0.91
N LEU A 160 -12.13 -24.34 0.17
CA LEU A 160 -11.23 -24.48 1.30
C LEU A 160 -10.12 -25.47 0.94
N ALA A 161 -8.89 -25.08 1.26
CA ALA A 161 -7.69 -25.86 1.02
C ALA A 161 -6.84 -25.90 2.29
N GLN A 162 -6.21 -27.03 2.56
CA GLN A 162 -5.23 -27.14 3.65
C GLN A 162 -3.83 -26.96 3.08
N VAL A 163 -3.01 -26.11 3.70
CA VAL A 163 -1.60 -25.93 3.34
C VAL A 163 -0.83 -27.17 3.78
N VAL A 164 -0.10 -27.80 2.86
CA VAL A 164 0.72 -28.99 3.15
C VAL A 164 2.21 -28.71 3.08
N ALA A 165 2.62 -27.69 2.33
CA ALA A 165 4.01 -27.24 2.28
C ALA A 165 4.07 -25.76 1.91
N VAL A 166 5.00 -25.04 2.51
CA VAL A 166 5.23 -23.62 2.24
C VAL A 166 6.61 -23.45 1.59
N ASN A 167 6.63 -22.86 0.40
CA ASN A 167 7.87 -22.50 -0.27
C ASN A 167 8.06 -20.98 -0.22
N ASN A 168 8.78 -20.52 0.80
CA ASN A 168 9.05 -19.10 1.05
C ASN A 168 9.87 -18.45 -0.08
N THR A 169 10.87 -19.16 -0.62
CA THR A 169 11.72 -18.66 -1.72
C THR A 169 10.91 -18.32 -2.97
N ARG A 170 9.95 -19.19 -3.33
CA ARG A 170 9.09 -19.01 -4.52
C ARG A 170 7.79 -18.28 -4.24
N LYS A 171 7.53 -17.89 -2.99
CA LYS A 171 6.24 -17.33 -2.51
C LYS A 171 5.04 -18.18 -2.98
N LYS A 172 5.15 -19.50 -2.87
CA LYS A 172 4.13 -20.47 -3.27
C LYS A 172 3.80 -21.41 -2.12
N VAL A 173 2.55 -21.83 -2.06
CA VAL A 173 2.07 -22.84 -1.11
C VAL A 173 1.52 -24.03 -1.87
N THR A 174 1.89 -25.24 -1.44
CA THR A 174 1.25 -26.47 -1.89
C THR A 174 0.05 -26.70 -0.99
N VAL A 175 -1.10 -26.98 -1.59
CA VAL A 175 -2.37 -27.15 -0.87
C VAL A 175 -3.03 -28.47 -1.23
N LYS A 176 -3.70 -29.06 -0.24
CA LYS A 176 -4.60 -30.20 -0.40
C LYS A 176 -6.03 -29.70 -0.62
N LEU A 177 -6.67 -30.17 -1.69
CA LEU A 177 -7.99 -29.79 -2.14
C LEU A 177 -8.85 -31.03 -2.40
N ILE A 178 -10.17 -30.85 -2.40
CA ILE A 178 -11.10 -31.88 -2.91
C ILE A 178 -11.16 -31.73 -4.44
N PRO A 179 -10.91 -32.81 -5.20
CA PRO A 179 -10.92 -32.74 -6.66
C PRO A 179 -12.28 -32.29 -7.25
N ARG A 180 -12.20 -31.60 -8.40
CA ARG A 180 -13.35 -31.21 -9.24
C ARG A 180 -13.08 -31.65 -10.68
N ILE A 181 -13.03 -32.95 -10.90
CA ILE A 181 -12.65 -33.57 -12.18
C ILE A 181 -13.89 -34.14 -12.86
N ASP A 182 -14.03 -33.86 -14.15
CA ASP A 182 -14.98 -34.52 -15.04
C ASP A 182 -14.17 -35.46 -15.95
N LEU A 183 -14.36 -36.76 -15.76
CA LEU A 183 -13.63 -37.81 -16.47
C LEU A 183 -14.00 -37.87 -17.95
N GLN A 184 -15.24 -37.55 -18.31
CA GLN A 184 -15.70 -37.52 -19.70
C GLN A 184 -15.07 -36.36 -20.45
N ALA A 185 -15.06 -35.19 -19.82
CA ALA A 185 -14.33 -34.01 -20.29
C ALA A 185 -12.82 -34.27 -20.44
N LEU A 186 -12.22 -35.02 -19.52
CA LEU A 186 -10.82 -35.38 -19.61
C LEU A 186 -10.54 -36.31 -20.80
N ALA A 187 -11.33 -37.37 -20.97
CA ALA A 187 -11.19 -38.32 -22.08
C ALA A 187 -11.34 -37.65 -23.46
N ALA A 188 -12.33 -36.76 -23.61
CA ALA A 188 -12.54 -36.04 -24.86
C ALA A 188 -11.40 -35.05 -25.18
N LYS A 189 -10.66 -34.54 -24.18
CA LYS A 189 -9.44 -33.74 -24.43
C LYS A 189 -8.32 -34.56 -25.04
N PHE A 190 -8.11 -35.77 -24.53
CA PHE A 190 -7.10 -36.69 -25.06
C PHE A 190 -7.45 -37.20 -26.46
N GLY A 191 -8.76 -37.29 -26.79
CA GLY A 191 -9.26 -37.68 -28.12
C GLY A 191 -9.19 -36.60 -29.21
N GLY A 192 -8.55 -35.44 -28.98
CA GLY A 192 -8.31 -34.42 -30.01
C GLY A 192 -9.50 -33.53 -30.42
N GLY A 193 -10.68 -33.72 -29.79
CA GLY A 193 -11.92 -33.01 -30.14
C GLY A 193 -12.31 -31.85 -29.21
N TYR A 194 -11.37 -31.21 -28.51
CA TYR A 194 -11.73 -30.23 -27.49
C TYR A 194 -11.79 -28.79 -28.02
N SER A 195 -13.00 -28.29 -28.25
CA SER A 195 -13.22 -26.84 -28.27
C SER A 195 -13.27 -26.32 -26.82
N ARG A 196 -12.58 -25.20 -26.55
CA ARG A 196 -12.50 -24.59 -25.22
C ARG A 196 -13.80 -23.85 -24.87
N GLN A 197 -14.94 -24.52 -24.93
CA GLN A 197 -16.17 -24.00 -24.36
C GLN A 197 -16.03 -23.97 -22.83
N LYS A 198 -16.61 -22.94 -22.18
CA LYS A 198 -16.60 -22.83 -20.71
C LYS A 198 -17.50 -23.92 -20.13
N VAL A 199 -16.96 -25.13 -20.00
CA VAL A 199 -17.61 -26.24 -19.30
C VAL A 199 -17.83 -25.82 -17.85
N ALA A 200 -19.02 -26.10 -17.31
CA ALA A 200 -19.34 -25.85 -15.91
C ALA A 200 -18.32 -26.54 -15.00
N VAL A 201 -17.90 -25.86 -13.93
CA VAL A 201 -16.96 -26.43 -12.96
C VAL A 201 -17.66 -27.59 -12.23
N PRO A 202 -17.11 -28.82 -12.26
CA PRO A 202 -17.72 -29.97 -11.59
C PRO A 202 -17.87 -29.78 -10.09
N ALA A 203 -18.86 -30.47 -9.51
CA ALA A 203 -19.03 -30.53 -8.06
C ALA A 203 -17.80 -31.16 -7.38
N PRO A 204 -17.44 -30.73 -6.16
CA PRO A 204 -16.29 -31.28 -5.47
C PRO A 204 -16.62 -32.71 -5.00
N ARG A 205 -15.80 -33.68 -5.39
CA ARG A 205 -15.98 -35.10 -5.06
C ARG A 205 -14.63 -35.78 -4.90
N LEU A 206 -14.54 -36.69 -3.93
CA LEU A 206 -13.40 -37.60 -3.80
C LEU A 206 -13.41 -38.61 -4.94
N ILE A 207 -12.25 -38.84 -5.54
CA ILE A 207 -12.09 -39.79 -6.64
C ILE A 207 -11.58 -41.09 -6.03
N SER A 208 -12.21 -42.20 -6.39
CA SER A 208 -11.75 -43.53 -6.00
C SER A 208 -10.60 -43.98 -6.92
N SER A 209 -9.70 -44.83 -6.43
CA SER A 209 -8.60 -45.35 -7.25
C SER A 209 -9.10 -46.07 -8.50
N SER A 210 -10.22 -46.79 -8.41
CA SER A 210 -10.85 -47.50 -9.52
C SER A 210 -11.40 -46.60 -10.63
N GLU A 211 -11.62 -45.31 -10.36
CA GLU A 211 -12.08 -44.33 -11.36
C GLU A 211 -10.91 -43.66 -12.12
N LEU A 212 -9.68 -43.90 -11.68
CA LEU A 212 -8.44 -43.32 -12.26
C LEU A 212 -7.64 -44.32 -13.10
N GLU A 213 -7.95 -45.62 -13.00
CA GLU A 213 -7.44 -46.70 -13.85
C GLU A 213 -8.18 -46.73 -15.19
#